data_AF-G2WPD8-F1
#
_entry.id   AF-G2WPD8-F1
#
_cell.length_a   1.000
_cell.length_b   1.000
_cell.length_c   1.000
_cell.angle_alpha   90.00
_cell.angle_beta   90.00
_cell.angle_gamma   90.00
#
_symmetry.space_group_name_H-M   'P 1'
#
loop_
_entity.id
_entity.type
_entity.pdbx_description
1 polymer ?
#
loop_
_entity_poly.entity_id
_entity_poly.type
_entity_poly.pdbx_seq_one_letter_code
_entity_poly.pdbx_strand_id
1 'polypeptide(L)'
;MKRSRLVPQHIFSIISKRYLAKHAYQKTLNLPKTKFPNRSNLEITLRELIPKSSQLVYKEQLRDFFEEFSKLNTTDEKLEFIKEKLFILHDGPPYANGELHLGHALNKILKDIINRYQLSQGKYIFYKPGWDCHGLPIEIKA
;
A
#
# COMPACT_ATOMS: atom_id res chain seq x y z
N MET A 1 75.97 10.21 -2.87
CA MET A 1 75.61 10.58 -1.48
C MET A 1 74.09 10.51 -1.33
N LYS A 2 73.54 9.33 -0.98
CA LYS A 2 72.09 9.08 -0.88
C LYS A 2 71.56 9.68 0.43
N ARG A 3 70.82 10.79 0.37
CA ARG A 3 70.06 11.30 1.53
C ARG A 3 68.75 10.51 1.64
N SER A 4 68.74 9.50 2.50
CA SER A 4 67.52 8.82 2.94
C SER A 4 66.64 9.81 3.72
N ARG A 5 65.54 10.27 3.10
CA ARG A 5 64.48 10.98 3.82
C ARG A 5 63.76 9.95 4.71
N LEU A 6 64.12 9.93 5.99
CA LEU A 6 63.37 9.23 7.02
C LEU A 6 61.97 9.84 7.10
N VAL A 7 60.99 9.15 6.53
CA VAL A 7 59.58 9.49 6.75
C VAL A 7 59.30 9.30 8.25
N PRO A 8 58.77 10.30 8.98
CA PRO A 8 58.55 10.18 10.41
C PRO A 8 57.62 8.99 10.71
N GLN A 9 58.13 7.99 11.44
CA GLN A 9 57.39 6.79 11.83
C GLN A 9 56.09 7.11 12.61
N HIS A 10 55.99 8.30 13.19
CA HIS A 10 54.79 8.80 13.88
C HIS A 10 53.56 8.97 12.98
N ILE A 11 53.73 9.34 11.71
CA ILE A 11 52.60 9.53 10.78
C ILE A 11 51.98 8.18 10.39
N PHE A 12 52.82 7.15 10.19
CA PHE A 12 52.35 5.79 9.97
C PHE A 12 51.58 5.22 11.17
N SER A 13 51.98 5.58 12.41
CA SER A 13 51.33 5.07 13.64
C SER A 13 49.91 5.61 13.87
N ILE A 14 49.63 6.85 13.46
CA ILE A 14 48.30 7.46 13.62
C ILE A 14 47.33 6.94 12.55
N ILE A 15 47.82 6.77 11.31
CA ILE A 15 47.05 6.19 10.20
C ILE A 15 46.74 4.71 10.48
N SER A 16 47.70 3.95 10.99
CA SER A 16 47.49 2.54 11.38
C SER A 16 46.57 2.38 12.58
N LYS A 17 46.63 3.26 13.60
CA LYS A 17 45.67 3.25 14.72
C LYS A 17 44.23 3.50 14.27
N ARG A 18 43.99 4.41 13.32
CA ARG A 18 42.64 4.63 12.73
C ARG A 18 42.14 3.43 11.94
N TYR A 19 43.03 2.65 11.30
CA TYR A 19 42.67 1.40 10.63
C TYR A 19 42.47 0.23 11.61
N LEU A 20 43.25 0.16 12.71
CA LEU A 20 43.09 -0.82 13.79
C LEU A 20 41.81 -0.60 14.61
N ALA A 21 41.41 0.65 14.81
CA ALA A 21 40.24 1.02 15.59
C ALA A 21 38.91 0.90 14.82
N LYS A 22 38.92 0.56 13.52
CA LYS A 22 37.77 0.84 12.66
C LYS A 22 36.47 0.17 13.09
N HIS A 23 36.51 -0.99 13.77
CA HIS A 23 35.28 -1.70 14.19
C HIS A 23 35.43 -2.60 15.44
N ALA A 24 36.34 -2.30 16.38
CA ALA A 24 36.60 -3.20 17.52
C ALA A 24 35.36 -3.52 18.37
N TYR A 25 34.44 -2.56 18.53
CA TYR A 25 33.20 -2.69 19.30
C TYR A 25 31.94 -2.79 18.44
N GLN A 26 32.05 -2.84 17.10
CA GLN A 26 30.86 -2.92 16.23
C GLN A 26 30.04 -4.18 16.52
N LYS A 27 30.72 -5.29 16.85
CA LYS A 27 30.11 -6.58 17.16
C LYS A 27 29.45 -6.63 18.54
N THR A 28 29.76 -5.68 19.44
CA THR A 28 29.14 -5.60 20.77
C THR A 28 27.86 -4.78 20.77
N LEU A 29 27.51 -4.11 19.66
CA LEU A 29 26.30 -3.30 19.53
C LEU A 29 25.13 -4.15 19.01
N ASN A 30 24.01 -4.12 19.73
CA ASN A 30 22.77 -4.75 19.29
C ASN A 30 21.98 -3.82 18.34
N LEU A 31 22.48 -3.65 17.12
CA LEU A 31 21.84 -2.80 16.13
C LEU A 31 20.59 -3.47 15.52
N PRO A 32 19.53 -2.70 15.22
CA PRO A 32 18.39 -3.21 14.46
C PRO A 32 18.84 -3.77 13.11
N LYS A 33 18.40 -4.99 12.80
CA LYS A 33 18.63 -5.65 11.52
C LYS A 33 17.30 -5.97 10.90
N THR A 34 17.09 -5.56 9.66
CA THR A 34 15.87 -5.85 8.92
C THR A 34 16.20 -6.22 7.48
N LYS A 35 15.37 -7.10 6.90
CA LYS A 35 15.37 -7.39 5.46
C LYS A 35 14.54 -6.36 4.69
N PHE A 36 13.79 -5.51 5.40
CA PHE A 36 12.97 -4.46 4.80
C PHE A 36 13.87 -3.42 4.11
N PRO A 37 13.63 -3.12 2.83
CA PRO A 37 14.45 -2.16 2.10
C PRO A 37 14.23 -0.74 2.63
N ASN A 38 15.31 0.05 2.72
CA ASN A 38 15.22 1.45 3.16
C ASN A 38 14.51 2.37 2.16
N ARG A 39 14.35 1.95 0.91
CA ARG A 39 13.68 2.70 -0.15
C ARG A 39 12.62 1.84 -0.82
N SER A 40 11.56 2.48 -1.27
CA SER A 40 10.56 1.82 -2.11
C SER A 40 11.17 1.44 -3.46
N ASN A 41 10.73 0.31 -3.98
CA ASN A 41 11.00 -0.11 -5.34
C ASN A 41 9.74 0.14 -6.17
N LEU A 42 9.83 1.02 -7.17
CA LEU A 42 8.69 1.40 -8.00
C LEU A 42 8.12 0.22 -8.79
N GLU A 43 8.98 -0.64 -9.34
CA GLU A 43 8.54 -1.80 -10.12
C GLU A 43 7.75 -2.79 -9.25
N ILE A 44 8.26 -3.07 -8.04
CA ILE A 44 7.57 -3.93 -7.07
C ILE A 44 6.25 -3.28 -6.65
N THR A 45 6.25 -1.97 -6.41
CA THR A 45 5.04 -1.24 -6.02
C THR A 45 3.94 -1.38 -7.07
N LEU A 46 4.26 -1.11 -8.34
CA LEU A 46 3.28 -1.12 -9.43
C LEU A 46 2.83 -2.54 -9.79
N ARG A 47 3.75 -3.51 -9.84
CA ARG A 47 3.43 -4.87 -10.30
C ARG A 47 2.86 -5.77 -9.22
N GLU A 48 3.26 -5.58 -7.97
CA GLU A 48 2.88 -6.50 -6.88
C GLU A 48 2.03 -5.82 -5.81
N LEU A 49 2.50 -4.70 -5.24
CA LEU A 49 1.86 -4.14 -4.05
C LEU A 49 0.51 -3.47 -4.36
N ILE A 50 0.41 -2.72 -5.45
CA ILE A 50 -0.85 -2.08 -5.85
C ILE A 50 -1.93 -3.13 -6.15
N PRO A 51 -1.70 -4.15 -7.00
CA PRO A 51 -2.70 -5.19 -7.24
C PRO A 51 -3.13 -5.92 -5.96
N LYS A 52 -2.17 -6.27 -5.10
CA LYS A 52 -2.44 -6.90 -3.80
C LYS A 52 -3.27 -6.01 -2.87
N SER A 53 -3.03 -4.70 -2.85
CA SER A 53 -3.74 -3.78 -1.94
C SER A 53 -5.03 -3.18 -2.52
N SER A 54 -5.36 -3.47 -3.77
CA SER A 54 -6.56 -2.97 -4.45
C SER A 54 -7.37 -4.11 -5.05
N GLN A 55 -7.20 -4.47 -6.33
CA GLN A 55 -8.13 -5.38 -7.01
C GLN A 55 -8.16 -6.79 -6.42
N LEU A 56 -7.01 -7.36 -6.02
CA LEU A 56 -6.95 -8.75 -5.56
C LEU A 56 -7.71 -8.94 -4.25
N VAL A 57 -7.47 -8.07 -3.26
CA VAL A 57 -8.16 -8.11 -1.96
C VAL A 57 -9.67 -8.01 -2.12
N TYR A 58 -10.18 -7.07 -2.94
CA TYR A 58 -11.63 -6.93 -3.13
C TYR A 58 -12.24 -8.10 -3.91
N LYS A 59 -11.48 -8.77 -4.78
CA LYS A 59 -11.92 -9.97 -5.50
C LYS A 59 -11.96 -11.20 -4.60
N GLU A 60 -10.93 -11.39 -3.78
CA GLU A 60 -10.81 -12.52 -2.85
C GLU A 60 -11.92 -12.45 -1.80
N GLN A 61 -12.11 -11.31 -1.13
CA GLN A 61 -13.18 -11.19 -0.12
C GLN A 61 -14.59 -11.42 -0.68
N LEU A 62 -14.88 -11.02 -1.93
CA LEU A 62 -16.19 -11.34 -2.54
C LEU A 62 -16.35 -12.84 -2.80
N ARG A 63 -15.27 -13.53 -3.19
CA ARG A 63 -15.31 -14.98 -3.37
C ARG A 63 -15.60 -15.67 -2.05
N ASP A 64 -14.91 -15.26 -0.98
CA ASP A 64 -15.09 -15.81 0.36
C ASP A 64 -16.52 -15.56 0.86
N PHE A 65 -17.07 -14.35 0.63
CA PHE A 65 -18.47 -14.03 0.90
C PHE A 65 -19.43 -15.00 0.20
N PHE A 66 -19.27 -15.23 -1.11
CA PHE A 66 -20.16 -16.13 -1.85
C PHE A 66 -20.03 -17.58 -1.38
N GLU A 67 -18.83 -18.02 -1.03
CA GLU A 67 -18.62 -19.35 -0.48
C GLU A 67 -19.34 -19.53 0.86
N GLU A 68 -19.17 -18.60 1.80
CA GLU A 68 -19.88 -18.60 3.08
C GLU A 68 -21.40 -18.51 2.88
N PHE A 69 -21.85 -17.60 2.02
CA PHE A 69 -23.27 -17.42 1.72
C PHE A 69 -23.92 -18.68 1.11
N SER A 70 -23.17 -19.43 0.30
CA SER A 70 -23.65 -20.67 -0.32
C SER A 70 -23.85 -21.82 0.68
N LYS A 71 -23.13 -21.81 1.80
CA LYS A 71 -23.23 -22.82 2.87
C LYS A 71 -24.50 -22.66 3.71
N LEU A 72 -25.14 -21.49 3.65
CA LEU A 72 -26.37 -21.20 4.38
C LEU A 72 -27.58 -21.81 3.64
N ASN A 73 -28.47 -22.44 4.38
CA ASN A 73 -29.60 -23.17 3.80
C ASN A 73 -30.90 -22.39 3.90
N THR A 74 -31.14 -21.71 5.02
CA THR A 74 -32.39 -20.99 5.26
C THR A 74 -32.32 -19.55 4.77
N THR A 75 -33.47 -18.97 4.42
CA THR A 75 -33.58 -17.58 3.98
C THR A 75 -33.26 -16.61 5.11
N ASP A 76 -33.65 -16.94 6.34
CA ASP A 76 -33.46 -16.07 7.51
C ASP A 76 -31.98 -15.95 7.89
N GLU A 77 -31.24 -17.08 7.90
CA GLU A 77 -29.78 -17.09 8.10
C GLU A 77 -29.06 -16.24 7.05
N LYS A 78 -29.50 -16.32 5.79
CA LYS A 78 -28.92 -15.52 4.69
C LYS A 78 -29.15 -14.03 4.89
N LEU A 79 -30.35 -13.64 5.32
CA LEU A 79 -30.68 -12.24 5.59
C LEU A 79 -29.88 -11.68 6.77
N GLU A 80 -29.76 -12.44 7.85
CA GLU A 80 -28.95 -12.06 9.01
C GLU A 80 -27.47 -11.94 8.65
N PHE A 81 -26.92 -12.92 7.93
CA PHE A 81 -25.55 -12.89 7.44
C PHE A 81 -25.27 -11.66 6.57
N ILE A 82 -26.14 -11.34 5.61
CA ILE A 82 -26.01 -10.14 4.78
C ILE A 82 -26.01 -8.89 5.66
N LYS A 83 -26.94 -8.78 6.61
CA LYS A 83 -27.09 -7.60 7.47
C LYS A 83 -25.87 -7.35 8.36
N GLU A 84 -25.24 -8.42 8.85
CA GLU A 84 -24.08 -8.32 9.74
C GLU A 84 -22.76 -8.19 9.00
N LYS A 85 -22.58 -9.00 7.94
CA LYS A 85 -21.28 -9.19 7.28
C LYS A 85 -21.11 -8.37 6.01
N LEU A 86 -22.17 -7.99 5.31
CA LEU A 86 -22.04 -7.21 4.07
C LEU A 86 -22.14 -5.71 4.35
N PHE A 87 -21.13 -4.97 3.91
CA PHE A 87 -21.14 -3.52 3.90
C PHE A 87 -21.22 -3.00 2.46
N ILE A 88 -22.27 -2.25 2.17
CA ILE A 88 -22.52 -1.69 0.83
C ILE A 88 -22.26 -0.19 0.87
N LEU A 89 -21.34 0.28 0.03
CA LEU A 89 -21.10 1.71 -0.16
C LEU A 89 -21.54 2.10 -1.57
N HIS A 90 -22.66 2.83 -1.67
CA HIS A 90 -23.13 3.37 -2.94
C HIS A 90 -22.28 4.56 -3.37
N ASP A 91 -21.68 4.46 -4.54
CA ASP A 91 -20.88 5.54 -5.13
C ASP A 91 -21.78 6.49 -5.93
N GLY A 92 -21.78 7.78 -5.58
CA GLY A 92 -22.31 8.81 -6.47
C GLY A 92 -21.48 8.88 -7.75
N PRO A 93 -22.05 8.59 -8.94
CA PRO A 93 -21.31 8.52 -10.18
C PRO A 93 -20.76 9.91 -10.55
N PRO A 94 -19.45 10.11 -10.71
CA PRO A 94 -18.92 11.35 -11.27
C PRO A 94 -19.43 11.54 -12.69
N TYR A 95 -19.60 12.81 -13.05
CA TYR A 95 -19.96 13.17 -14.42
C TYR A 95 -18.83 12.81 -15.37
N ALA A 96 -19.13 12.17 -16.49
CA ALA A 96 -18.15 11.68 -17.45
C ALA A 96 -17.58 12.80 -18.34
N ASN A 97 -17.24 13.94 -17.73
CA ASN A 97 -16.87 15.16 -18.44
C ASN A 97 -15.64 15.82 -17.83
N GLY A 98 -14.60 15.94 -18.65
CA GLY A 98 -13.36 16.63 -18.27
C GLY A 98 -12.40 15.77 -17.45
N GLU A 99 -11.30 16.41 -17.03
CA GLU A 99 -10.23 15.75 -16.29
C GLU A 99 -10.53 15.64 -14.79
N LEU A 100 -9.94 14.63 -14.15
CA LEU A 100 -10.02 14.45 -12.71
C LEU A 100 -9.24 15.53 -11.97
N HIS A 101 -9.95 16.33 -11.18
CA HIS A 101 -9.35 17.28 -10.24
C HIS A 101 -9.26 16.74 -8.79
N LEU A 102 -8.63 17.51 -7.90
CA LEU A 102 -8.41 17.13 -6.49
C LEU A 102 -9.70 16.77 -5.74
N GLY A 103 -10.81 17.45 -6.01
CA GLY A 103 -12.12 17.08 -5.44
C GLY A 103 -12.55 15.63 -5.73
N HIS A 104 -12.25 15.10 -6.94
CA HIS A 104 -12.50 13.69 -7.25
C HIS A 104 -11.60 12.77 -6.43
N ALA A 105 -10.31 13.11 -6.31
CA ALA A 105 -9.35 12.35 -5.53
C ALA A 105 -9.77 12.30 -4.05
N LEU A 106 -10.12 13.44 -3.45
CA LEU A 106 -10.60 13.52 -2.07
C LEU A 106 -11.82 12.62 -1.85
N ASN A 107 -12.83 12.71 -2.70
CA ASN A 107 -14.05 11.89 -2.61
C ASN A 107 -13.73 10.38 -2.67
N LYS A 108 -12.87 9.97 -3.61
CA LYS A 108 -12.53 8.54 -3.79
C LYS A 108 -11.65 8.02 -2.67
N ILE A 109 -10.68 8.81 -2.18
CA ILE A 109 -9.82 8.42 -1.07
C ILE A 109 -10.63 8.24 0.21
N LEU A 110 -11.56 9.16 0.53
CA LEU A 110 -12.41 9.03 1.72
C LEU A 110 -13.27 7.77 1.67
N LYS A 111 -13.87 7.47 0.52
CA LYS A 111 -14.65 6.24 0.31
C LYS A 111 -13.80 4.99 0.47
N ASP A 112 -12.58 4.97 -0.06
CA ASP A 112 -11.66 3.85 0.10
C ASP A 112 -11.21 3.66 1.56
N ILE A 113 -10.98 4.74 2.32
CA ILE A 113 -10.67 4.67 3.76
C ILE A 113 -11.82 3.99 4.53
N ILE A 114 -13.06 4.38 4.27
CA ILE A 114 -14.25 3.79 4.91
C ILE A 114 -14.36 2.29 4.56
N ASN A 115 -14.20 1.95 3.28
CA ASN A 115 -14.25 0.55 2.83
C ASN A 115 -13.17 -0.31 3.50
N ARG A 116 -11.93 0.18 3.55
CA ARG A 116 -10.81 -0.52 4.22
C ARG A 116 -11.01 -0.66 5.72
N TYR A 117 -11.60 0.35 6.36
CA TYR A 117 -11.97 0.27 7.76
C TYR A 117 -13.00 -0.84 7.99
N GLN A 118 -14.08 -0.90 7.22
CA GLN A 118 -15.08 -1.96 7.37
C GLN A 118 -14.51 -3.35 7.04
N LEU A 119 -13.61 -3.44 6.06
CA LEU A 119 -12.91 -4.67 5.72
C LEU A 119 -12.05 -5.16 6.89
N SER A 120 -11.34 -4.26 7.58
CA SER A 120 -10.56 -4.61 8.77
C SER A 120 -11.42 -5.01 9.98
N GLN A 121 -12.69 -4.58 10.02
CA GLN A 121 -13.69 -5.06 10.99
C GLN A 121 -14.26 -6.44 10.62
N GLY A 122 -13.77 -7.09 9.57
CA GLY A 122 -14.23 -8.42 9.15
C GLY A 122 -15.54 -8.41 8.36
N LYS A 123 -15.91 -7.27 7.76
CA LYS A 123 -17.04 -7.19 6.82
C LYS A 123 -16.58 -7.37 5.38
N TYR A 124 -17.45 -7.93 4.57
CA TYR A 124 -17.32 -7.99 3.13
C TYR A 124 -17.79 -6.69 2.49
N ILE A 125 -17.05 -6.18 1.52
CA ILE A 125 -17.30 -4.86 0.92
C ILE A 125 -17.93 -5.02 -0.46
N PHE A 126 -19.05 -4.35 -0.67
CA PHE A 126 -19.62 -4.13 -1.99
C PHE A 126 -19.53 -2.64 -2.36
N TYR A 127 -18.52 -2.30 -3.14
CA TYR A 127 -18.30 -0.96 -3.68
C TYR A 127 -18.25 -1.02 -5.20
N LYS A 128 -19.23 -0.39 -5.86
CA LYS A 128 -19.30 -0.32 -7.33
C LYS A 128 -19.19 1.14 -7.77
N PRO A 129 -18.07 1.54 -8.40
CA PRO A 129 -17.97 2.87 -8.99
C PRO A 129 -18.90 2.98 -10.21
N GLY A 130 -19.48 4.16 -10.41
CA GLY A 130 -20.32 4.48 -11.56
C GLY A 130 -19.80 5.67 -12.36
N TRP A 131 -20.46 5.98 -13.46
CA TRP A 131 -20.27 7.18 -14.27
C TRP A 131 -21.62 7.72 -14.71
N ASP A 132 -21.78 9.03 -14.71
CA ASP A 132 -22.96 9.70 -15.25
C ASP A 132 -22.64 10.21 -16.66
N CYS A 133 -23.33 9.63 -17.64
CA CYS A 133 -23.01 9.74 -19.06
C CYS A 133 -24.09 10.46 -19.89
N HIS A 134 -25.10 11.08 -19.27
CA HIS A 134 -26.16 11.80 -20.00
C HIS A 134 -26.12 13.31 -19.75
N GLY A 135 -26.88 14.08 -20.54
CA GLY A 135 -27.12 15.49 -20.30
C GLY A 135 -26.35 16.42 -21.23
N LEU A 136 -26.86 17.65 -21.33
CA LEU A 136 -26.43 18.66 -22.28
C LEU A 136 -24.90 18.91 -22.31
N PRO A 137 -24.16 18.94 -21.19
CA PRO A 137 -22.72 19.16 -21.25
C PRO A 137 -21.92 18.02 -21.91
N ILE A 138 -22.44 16.79 -21.99
CA ILE A 138 -21.85 15.70 -22.78
C ILE A 138 -22.20 15.89 -24.26
N GLU A 139 -23.45 16.27 -24.55
CA GLU A 139 -23.92 16.51 -25.92
C GLU A 139 -23.18 17.66 -26.61
N ILE A 140 -22.77 18.70 -25.88
CA ILE A 140 -21.99 19.83 -26.42
C ILE A 140 -20.52 19.47 -26.66
N LYS A 141 -20.00 18.44 -25.99
CA LYS A 141 -18.61 17.98 -26.10
C LYS A 141 -18.40 16.81 -27.06
N ALA A 142 -19.48 16.14 -27.48
CA ALA A 142 -19.47 15.04 -28.45
C ALA A 142 -19.29 15.56 -29.88
#